data_AF-A0A9W9D6D2-F1
#
_entry.id   AF-A0A9W9D6D2-F1
#
_cell.length_a   1.000
_cell.length_b   1.000
_cell.length_c   1.000
_cell.angle_alpha   90.00
_cell.angle_beta   90.00
_cell.angle_gamma   90.00
#
_symmetry.space_group_name_H-M   'P 1'
#
loop_
_entity.id
_entity.type
_entity.pdbx_description
1 polymer ?
#
loop_
_entity_poly.entity_id
_entity_poly.type
_entity_poly.pdbx_seq_one_letter_code
_entity_poly.pdbx_strand_id
1 'polypeptide(L)'
;MKLSSFVTLAVLTVSAVSQDAPNVLIYGSVGSQEDQAAIELGYNTTIVTDSEWANMSTLDFARYDAVVVPDLNSGSIISLDFLEKSKDIWSPAITGSIIVIGGDPVNHISTVGAGILIRNAIRFAATGHPSQGSTGLYLVLSRIYDSVDNATVDVLSQFGNFTVRGNLACYDKAHLVASSPALDSLNDTALSNWGCSVHEAFSSYPTTGKTDFQALAIAQDVQGDGSQTFGDGSVGLPYIISHGATPAACGDGRWDKL
;
A
#
# COMPACT_ATOMS: atom_id res chain seq x y z
N MET A 1 65.08 8.15 32.25
CA MET A 1 64.07 8.46 31.22
C MET A 1 63.37 7.17 30.84
N LYS A 2 62.12 6.98 31.24
CA LYS A 2 61.29 5.83 30.84
C LYS A 2 60.48 6.24 29.60
N LEU A 3 60.70 5.59 28.46
CA LEU A 3 59.79 5.67 27.32
C LEU A 3 58.72 4.58 27.50
N SER A 4 57.46 5.01 27.56
CA SER A 4 56.29 4.13 27.49
C SER A 4 55.80 4.11 26.05
N SER A 5 55.97 2.98 25.37
CA SER A 5 55.40 2.76 24.03
C SER A 5 53.95 2.31 24.18
N PHE A 6 53.02 3.17 23.78
CA PHE A 6 51.62 2.79 23.56
C PHE A 6 51.51 2.12 22.19
N VAL A 7 51.08 0.86 22.17
CA VAL A 7 50.64 0.17 20.95
C VAL A 7 49.15 0.42 20.81
N THR A 8 48.74 1.21 19.82
CA THR A 8 47.34 1.40 19.46
C THR A 8 46.91 0.27 18.52
N LEU A 9 46.07 -0.64 19.01
CA LEU A 9 45.43 -1.67 18.19
C LEU A 9 44.22 -1.05 17.48
N ALA A 10 44.31 -0.80 16.18
CA ALA A 10 43.18 -0.37 15.37
C ALA A 10 42.27 -1.57 15.09
N VAL A 11 41.10 -1.61 15.73
CA VAL A 11 40.04 -2.57 15.41
C VAL A 11 39.28 -2.02 14.19
N LEU A 12 39.46 -2.65 13.03
CA LEU A 12 38.57 -2.47 11.89
C LEU A 12 37.26 -3.20 12.19
N THR A 13 36.21 -2.47 12.55
CA THR A 13 34.85 -3.00 12.54
C THR A 13 34.41 -3.15 11.09
N VAL A 14 34.37 -4.39 10.58
CA VAL A 14 33.58 -4.70 9.39
C VAL A 14 32.12 -4.69 9.84
N SER A 15 31.36 -3.72 9.38
CA SER A 15 29.90 -3.74 9.50
C SER A 15 29.32 -3.32 8.16
N ALA A 16 29.27 -4.27 7.25
CA ALA A 16 28.36 -4.25 6.13
C ALA A 16 27.50 -5.50 6.26
N VAL A 17 26.42 -5.40 7.04
CA VAL A 17 25.26 -6.24 6.74
C VAL A 17 24.78 -5.70 5.40
N SER A 18 25.04 -6.44 4.32
CA SER A 18 24.27 -6.28 3.10
C SER A 18 22.83 -6.51 3.52
N GLN A 19 22.03 -5.45 3.60
CA GLN A 19 20.59 -5.61 3.71
C GLN A 19 20.19 -6.15 2.35
N ASP A 20 19.87 -7.45 2.27
CA ASP A 20 19.38 -8.03 1.02
C ASP A 20 18.18 -7.18 0.57
N ALA A 21 18.27 -6.67 -0.66
CA ALA A 21 17.22 -5.84 -1.24
C ALA A 21 15.88 -6.61 -1.19
N PRO A 22 14.77 -5.96 -0.80
CA PRO A 22 13.46 -6.58 -0.83
C PRO A 22 13.15 -7.18 -2.20
N ASN A 23 12.54 -8.35 -2.21
CA ASN A 23 12.07 -9.05 -3.40
C ASN A 23 10.57 -8.86 -3.51
N VAL A 24 10.10 -8.25 -4.59
CA VAL A 24 8.68 -8.01 -4.82
C VAL A 24 8.18 -8.81 -6.01
N LEU A 25 7.04 -9.47 -5.83
CA LEU A 25 6.29 -10.11 -6.90
C LEU A 25 5.32 -9.11 -7.50
N ILE A 26 5.39 -8.86 -8.80
CA ILE A 26 4.54 -7.90 -9.50
C ILE A 26 3.70 -8.66 -10.53
N TYR A 27 2.38 -8.54 -10.44
CA TYR A 27 1.50 -9.02 -11.50
C TYR A 27 1.57 -8.08 -12.71
N GLY A 28 1.69 -8.62 -13.94
CA GLY A 28 1.58 -7.83 -15.16
C GLY A 28 2.82 -7.89 -16.05
N SER A 29 3.35 -6.73 -16.45
CA SER A 29 4.41 -6.60 -17.45
C SER A 29 5.62 -5.80 -16.96
N VAL A 30 6.79 -6.13 -17.52
CA VAL A 30 8.04 -5.39 -17.31
C VAL A 30 7.87 -3.94 -17.76
N GLY A 31 8.36 -3.02 -16.94
CA GLY A 31 8.32 -1.59 -17.20
C GLY A 31 7.01 -0.91 -16.85
N SER A 32 6.10 -1.57 -16.12
CA SER A 32 4.96 -0.89 -15.48
C SER A 32 5.45 0.20 -14.51
N GLN A 33 4.56 1.12 -14.12
CA GLN A 33 4.95 2.19 -13.18
C GLN A 33 5.35 1.63 -11.82
N GLU A 34 4.68 0.59 -11.36
CA GLU A 34 5.02 -0.13 -10.13
C GLU A 34 6.36 -0.86 -10.23
N ASP A 35 6.68 -1.48 -11.38
CA ASP A 35 8.00 -2.10 -11.61
C ASP A 35 9.11 -1.06 -11.60
N GLN A 36 8.93 0.05 -12.32
CA GLN A 36 9.87 1.17 -12.31
C GLN A 36 10.05 1.75 -10.90
N ALA A 37 8.96 1.94 -10.15
CA ALA A 37 9.01 2.42 -8.78
C ALA A 37 9.73 1.46 -7.84
N ALA A 38 9.53 0.14 -7.98
CA ALA A 38 10.25 -0.86 -7.21
C ALA A 38 11.76 -0.85 -7.53
N ILE A 39 12.13 -0.73 -8.80
CA ILE A 39 13.54 -0.60 -9.23
C ILE A 39 14.16 0.69 -8.67
N GLU A 40 13.43 1.81 -8.68
CA GLU A 40 13.88 3.09 -8.09
C GLU A 40 14.12 3.00 -6.58
N LEU A 41 13.36 2.14 -5.87
CA LEU A 41 13.57 1.84 -4.45
C LEU A 41 14.76 0.88 -4.20
N GLY A 42 15.37 0.34 -5.27
CA GLY A 42 16.46 -0.63 -5.20
C GLY A 42 16.00 -2.05 -4.90
N TYR A 43 14.75 -2.40 -5.22
CA TYR A 43 14.18 -3.73 -4.96
C TYR A 43 14.45 -4.68 -6.12
N ASN A 44 14.47 -5.98 -5.84
CA ASN A 44 14.46 -7.02 -6.85
C ASN A 44 13.01 -7.27 -7.29
N THR A 45 12.73 -7.21 -8.60
CA THR A 45 11.38 -7.47 -9.12
C THR A 45 11.30 -8.85 -9.77
N THR A 46 10.23 -9.58 -9.47
CA THR A 46 9.78 -10.73 -10.25
C THR A 46 8.42 -10.41 -10.83
N ILE A 47 8.31 -10.42 -12.14
CA ILE A 47 7.05 -10.12 -12.83
C ILE A 47 6.43 -11.40 -13.34
N VAL A 48 5.13 -11.57 -13.12
CA VAL A 48 4.38 -12.76 -13.52
C VAL A 48 3.17 -12.41 -14.37
N THR A 49 2.97 -13.23 -15.39
CA THR A 49 1.77 -13.27 -16.24
C THR A 49 0.62 -14.01 -15.54
N ASP A 50 -0.59 -13.95 -16.10
CA ASP A 50 -1.74 -14.74 -15.66
C ASP A 50 -1.41 -16.23 -15.49
N SER A 51 -0.72 -16.81 -16.47
CA SER A 51 -0.39 -18.23 -16.45
C SER A 51 0.64 -18.59 -15.39
N GLU A 52 1.58 -17.69 -15.09
CA GLU A 52 2.57 -17.91 -14.04
C GLU A 52 1.91 -17.74 -12.67
N TRP A 53 1.17 -16.66 -12.46
CA TRP A 53 0.40 -16.41 -11.23
C TRP A 53 -0.53 -17.58 -10.89
N ALA A 54 -1.28 -18.09 -11.86
CA ALA A 54 -2.22 -19.20 -11.65
C ALA A 54 -1.53 -20.52 -11.27
N ASN A 55 -0.23 -20.67 -11.55
CA ASN A 55 0.56 -21.85 -11.20
C ASN A 55 1.29 -21.71 -9.86
N MET A 56 1.26 -20.54 -9.22
CA MET A 56 1.93 -20.31 -7.94
C MET A 56 1.17 -20.97 -6.79
N SER A 57 1.91 -21.54 -5.85
CA SER A 57 1.39 -21.98 -4.56
C SER A 57 1.45 -20.86 -3.52
N THR A 58 0.74 -21.01 -2.39
CA THR A 58 0.87 -20.09 -1.24
C THR A 58 2.32 -19.92 -0.80
N LEU A 59 3.12 -20.99 -0.84
CA LEU A 59 4.55 -20.92 -0.48
C LEU A 59 5.36 -20.13 -1.50
N ASP A 60 4.95 -20.08 -2.76
CA ASP A 60 5.64 -19.27 -3.77
C ASP A 60 5.37 -17.78 -3.55
N PHE A 61 4.13 -17.41 -3.21
CA PHE A 61 3.81 -16.03 -2.79
C PHE A 61 4.55 -15.63 -1.52
N ALA A 62 4.65 -16.51 -0.53
CA ALA A 62 5.27 -16.24 0.77
C ALA A 62 6.81 -16.03 0.72
N ARG A 63 7.45 -16.23 -0.45
CA ARG A 63 8.89 -15.98 -0.65
C ARG A 63 9.22 -14.50 -0.84
N TYR A 64 8.23 -13.66 -1.12
CA TYR A 64 8.42 -12.25 -1.44
C TYR A 64 8.16 -11.36 -0.22
N ASP A 65 8.88 -10.24 -0.14
CA ASP A 65 8.65 -9.18 0.86
C ASP A 65 7.27 -8.53 0.62
N ALA A 66 6.86 -8.40 -0.66
CA ALA A 66 5.53 -7.93 -1.03
C ALA A 66 5.00 -8.58 -2.31
N VAL A 67 3.68 -8.71 -2.37
CA VAL A 67 2.90 -8.93 -3.59
C VAL A 67 2.33 -7.59 -4.05
N VAL A 68 2.57 -7.24 -5.30
CA VAL A 68 2.17 -5.98 -5.93
C VAL A 68 1.17 -6.30 -7.03
N VAL A 69 -0.09 -5.94 -6.78
CA VAL A 69 -1.15 -5.89 -7.79
C VAL A 69 -1.22 -4.43 -8.27
N PRO A 70 -0.64 -4.13 -9.45
CA PRO A 70 -0.50 -2.76 -9.92
C PRO A 70 -1.85 -2.13 -10.24
N ASP A 71 -1.84 -0.81 -10.46
CA ASP A 71 -2.92 -0.11 -11.11
C ASP A 71 -3.11 -0.66 -12.54
N LEU A 72 -4.17 -1.44 -12.72
CA LEU A 72 -4.50 -2.06 -14.01
C LEU A 72 -5.09 -1.08 -15.03
N ASN A 73 -5.24 0.20 -14.65
CA ASN A 73 -5.84 1.26 -15.45
C ASN A 73 -7.19 0.84 -16.07
N SER A 74 -8.00 0.19 -15.24
CA SER A 74 -9.25 -0.45 -15.64
C SER A 74 -10.43 0.07 -14.81
N GLY A 75 -11.59 0.13 -15.47
CA GLY A 75 -12.90 0.34 -14.84
C GLY A 75 -13.78 -0.91 -14.87
N SER A 76 -13.17 -2.10 -15.03
CA SER A 76 -13.90 -3.36 -15.15
C SER A 76 -13.49 -4.35 -14.08
N ILE A 77 -14.49 -4.89 -13.37
CA ILE A 77 -14.29 -5.93 -12.35
C ILE A 77 -13.60 -7.18 -12.89
N ILE A 78 -13.76 -7.49 -14.18
CA ILE A 78 -13.13 -8.65 -14.84
C ILE A 78 -11.61 -8.53 -14.80
N SER A 79 -11.03 -7.33 -14.70
CA SER A 79 -9.59 -7.15 -14.56
C SER A 79 -9.02 -7.75 -13.27
N LEU A 80 -9.86 -8.01 -12.26
CA LEU A 80 -9.45 -8.68 -11.02
C LEU A 80 -9.75 -10.18 -11.01
N ASP A 81 -10.22 -10.76 -12.11
CA ASP A 81 -10.58 -12.19 -12.18
C ASP A 81 -9.44 -13.12 -11.75
N PHE A 82 -8.18 -12.79 -12.10
CA PHE A 82 -7.03 -13.61 -11.73
C PHE A 82 -6.83 -13.63 -10.20
N LEU A 83 -7.04 -12.48 -9.55
CA LEU A 83 -6.92 -12.31 -8.11
C LEU A 83 -8.07 -13.00 -7.38
N GLU A 84 -9.30 -12.84 -7.88
CA GLU A 84 -10.51 -13.45 -7.32
C GLU A 84 -10.44 -14.99 -7.38
N LYS A 85 -10.10 -15.55 -8.55
CA LYS A 85 -10.05 -17.01 -8.76
C LYS A 85 -8.96 -17.71 -7.94
N SER A 86 -7.96 -16.97 -7.47
CA SER A 86 -6.81 -17.51 -6.76
C SER A 86 -6.69 -17.02 -5.31
N LYS A 87 -7.70 -16.33 -4.76
CA LYS A 87 -7.63 -15.72 -3.42
C LYS A 87 -7.40 -16.70 -2.28
N ASP A 88 -7.89 -17.92 -2.40
CA ASP A 88 -7.60 -18.98 -1.42
C ASP A 88 -6.13 -19.45 -1.44
N ILE A 89 -5.37 -19.08 -2.48
CA ILE A 89 -3.96 -19.45 -2.66
C ILE A 89 -3.02 -18.30 -2.26
N TRP A 90 -3.22 -17.09 -2.77
CA TRP A 90 -2.32 -15.96 -2.49
C TRP A 90 -2.58 -15.30 -1.13
N SER A 91 -3.85 -15.16 -0.72
CA SER A 91 -4.19 -14.41 0.50
C SER A 91 -3.56 -14.99 1.78
N PRO A 92 -3.48 -16.33 1.97
CA PRO A 92 -2.84 -16.90 3.15
C PRO A 92 -1.34 -16.62 3.27
N ALA A 93 -0.67 -16.23 2.18
CA ALA A 93 0.72 -15.80 2.20
C ALA A 93 0.87 -14.38 2.76
N ILE A 94 -0.18 -13.55 2.67
CA ILE A 94 -0.15 -12.14 3.08
C ILE A 94 -0.37 -12.05 4.59
N THR A 95 0.69 -11.74 5.31
CA THR A 95 0.72 -11.66 6.78
C THR A 95 1.39 -10.38 7.29
N GLY A 96 1.96 -9.57 6.38
CA GLY A 96 2.58 -8.29 6.66
C GLY A 96 1.67 -7.08 6.37
N SER A 97 2.30 -5.94 6.15
CA SER A 97 1.62 -4.66 5.86
C SER A 97 0.79 -4.73 4.58
N ILE A 98 -0.44 -4.23 4.62
CA ILE A 98 -1.36 -4.20 3.46
C ILE A 98 -1.75 -2.75 3.18
N ILE A 99 -1.72 -2.33 1.92
CA ILE A 99 -2.27 -1.06 1.47
C ILE A 99 -3.18 -1.27 0.27
N VAL A 100 -4.39 -0.71 0.33
CA VAL A 100 -5.38 -0.76 -0.75
C VAL A 100 -5.79 0.65 -1.13
N ILE A 101 -5.72 0.97 -2.43
CA ILE A 101 -5.89 2.31 -2.98
C ILE A 101 -7.11 2.36 -3.91
N GLY A 102 -8.07 3.22 -3.60
CA GLY A 102 -9.27 3.53 -4.40
C GLY A 102 -9.06 4.73 -5.34
N GLY A 103 -8.09 4.61 -6.24
CA GLY A 103 -7.73 5.62 -7.23
C GLY A 103 -6.80 5.02 -8.30
N ASP A 104 -6.47 5.80 -9.32
CA ASP A 104 -5.69 5.39 -10.50
C ASP A 104 -4.36 6.17 -10.63
N PRO A 105 -3.43 6.04 -9.67
CA PRO A 105 -2.19 6.81 -9.67
C PRO A 105 -1.37 6.66 -10.96
N VAL A 106 -1.50 5.55 -11.71
CA VAL A 106 -0.79 5.39 -12.99
C VAL A 106 -1.35 6.31 -14.07
N ASN A 107 -2.66 6.56 -14.09
CA ASN A 107 -3.27 7.54 -14.98
C ASN A 107 -2.84 8.98 -14.61
N HIS A 108 -2.53 9.22 -13.32
CA HIS A 108 -2.07 10.50 -12.80
C HIS A 108 -0.54 10.61 -12.66
N ILE A 109 0.25 9.72 -13.28
CA ILE A 109 1.71 9.65 -13.08
C ILE A 109 2.47 10.93 -13.48
N SER A 110 1.87 11.78 -14.33
CA SER A 110 2.42 13.10 -14.66
C SER A 110 2.42 14.07 -13.46
N THR A 111 1.62 13.79 -12.43
CA THR A 111 1.70 14.44 -11.13
C THR A 111 2.85 13.85 -10.33
N VAL A 112 3.69 14.69 -9.73
CA VAL A 112 4.77 14.22 -8.85
C VAL A 112 4.20 13.40 -7.68
N GLY A 113 3.01 13.76 -7.22
CA GLY A 113 2.28 13.12 -6.14
C GLY A 113 1.95 11.65 -6.39
N ALA A 114 1.50 11.29 -7.58
CA ALA A 114 1.19 9.90 -7.91
C ALA A 114 2.42 8.99 -7.82
N GLY A 115 3.57 9.44 -8.34
CA GLY A 115 4.82 8.69 -8.20
C GLY A 115 5.30 8.56 -6.75
N ILE A 116 5.03 9.57 -5.91
CA ILE A 116 5.27 9.49 -4.45
C ILE A 116 4.36 8.43 -3.84
N LEU A 117 3.06 8.39 -4.17
CA LEU A 117 2.14 7.38 -3.66
C LEU A 117 2.60 5.96 -4.02
N ILE A 118 2.86 5.69 -5.31
CA ILE A 118 3.28 4.35 -5.78
C ILE A 118 4.53 3.88 -5.02
N ARG A 119 5.59 4.69 -4.96
CA ARG A 119 6.83 4.31 -4.25
C ARG A 119 6.63 4.11 -2.76
N ASN A 120 5.89 4.98 -2.08
CA ASN A 120 5.67 4.85 -0.63
C ASN A 120 4.80 3.63 -0.31
N ALA A 121 3.78 3.36 -1.11
CA ALA A 121 2.88 2.23 -0.93
C ALA A 121 3.58 0.88 -1.19
N ILE A 122 4.42 0.78 -2.22
CA ILE A 122 5.27 -0.41 -2.45
C ILE A 122 6.26 -0.59 -1.31
N ARG A 123 6.92 0.50 -0.87
CA ARG A 123 7.84 0.46 0.27
C ARG A 123 7.14 -0.02 1.54
N PHE A 124 5.93 0.47 1.80
CA PHE A 124 5.10 0.08 2.92
C PHE A 124 4.72 -1.40 2.88
N ALA A 125 4.26 -1.92 1.74
CA ALA A 125 3.97 -3.34 1.59
C ALA A 125 5.23 -4.21 1.80
N ALA A 126 6.40 -3.75 1.35
CA ALA A 126 7.67 -4.45 1.51
C ALA A 126 8.37 -4.20 2.86
N THR A 127 7.67 -3.65 3.87
CA THR A 127 8.27 -3.44 5.20
C THR A 127 8.51 -4.74 5.96
N GLY A 128 7.74 -5.79 5.64
CA GLY A 128 7.98 -7.14 6.14
C GLY A 128 9.13 -7.82 5.42
N HIS A 129 9.77 -8.79 6.08
CA HIS A 129 10.93 -9.51 5.52
C HIS A 129 10.60 -11.02 5.39
N PRO A 130 10.92 -11.71 4.26
CA PRO A 130 10.63 -13.12 4.02
C PRO A 130 11.25 -14.04 5.06
N SER A 131 12.42 -13.69 5.62
CA SER A 131 13.04 -14.45 6.72
C SER A 131 12.24 -14.37 8.02
N GLN A 132 11.30 -13.43 8.12
CA GLN A 132 10.31 -13.29 9.19
C GLN A 132 8.90 -13.74 8.75
N GLY A 133 8.72 -14.19 7.50
CA GLY A 133 7.45 -14.72 6.99
C GLY A 133 6.32 -13.70 6.94
N SER A 134 6.62 -12.43 6.63
CA SER A 134 5.66 -11.32 6.60
C SER A 134 5.53 -10.70 5.20
N THR A 135 4.98 -11.45 4.23
CA THR A 135 4.68 -10.89 2.91
C THR A 135 3.57 -9.85 3.02
N GLY A 136 3.81 -8.64 2.53
CA GLY A 136 2.79 -7.58 2.45
C GLY A 136 2.05 -7.55 1.11
N LEU A 137 1.07 -6.65 1.01
CA LEU A 137 0.26 -6.47 -0.20
C LEU A 137 0.13 -4.98 -0.56
N TYR A 138 0.45 -4.67 -1.82
CA TYR A 138 0.06 -3.45 -2.51
C TYR A 138 -1.05 -3.80 -3.49
N LEU A 139 -2.22 -3.17 -3.36
CA LEU A 139 -3.35 -3.35 -4.28
C LEU A 139 -3.94 -2.00 -4.68
N VAL A 140 -4.02 -1.76 -5.98
CA VAL A 140 -4.75 -0.62 -6.54
C VAL A 140 -6.03 -1.10 -7.19
N LEU A 141 -7.15 -0.48 -6.82
CA LEU A 141 -8.46 -0.75 -7.40
C LEU A 141 -8.72 0.04 -8.69
N SER A 142 -7.88 1.04 -9.00
CA SER A 142 -7.96 1.87 -10.20
C SER A 142 -9.27 2.66 -10.25
N ARG A 143 -10.24 2.14 -11.01
CA ARG A 143 -11.55 2.73 -11.30
C ARG A 143 -12.61 1.63 -11.36
N ILE A 144 -12.31 0.44 -10.82
CA ILE A 144 -13.10 -0.77 -11.05
C ILE A 144 -14.54 -0.62 -10.56
N TYR A 145 -14.73 0.18 -9.52
CA TYR A 145 -16.00 0.46 -8.88
C TYR A 145 -16.44 1.92 -9.07
N ASP A 146 -15.85 2.67 -9.99
CA ASP A 146 -16.09 4.12 -10.16
C ASP A 146 -17.52 4.47 -10.59
N SER A 147 -18.25 3.51 -11.16
CA SER A 147 -19.55 3.68 -11.81
C SER A 147 -20.69 2.94 -11.10
N VAL A 148 -20.42 2.43 -9.89
CA VAL A 148 -21.42 1.76 -9.04
C VAL A 148 -21.66 2.56 -7.76
N ASP A 149 -22.90 2.54 -7.25
CA ASP A 149 -23.21 3.24 -6.00
C ASP A 149 -22.57 2.56 -4.80
N ASN A 150 -22.61 1.22 -4.76
CA ASN A 150 -21.96 0.40 -3.74
C ASN A 150 -21.62 -0.99 -4.32
N ALA A 151 -20.50 -1.56 -3.89
CA ALA A 151 -20.09 -2.92 -4.23
C ALA A 151 -19.24 -3.55 -3.12
N THR A 152 -19.23 -4.88 -3.07
CA THR A 152 -18.27 -5.63 -2.26
C THR A 152 -16.94 -5.77 -3.00
N VAL A 153 -15.84 -5.74 -2.26
CA VAL A 153 -14.50 -6.00 -2.81
C VAL A 153 -14.15 -7.46 -2.53
N ASP A 154 -14.76 -8.36 -3.30
CA ASP A 154 -14.73 -9.81 -3.04
C ASP A 154 -13.31 -10.40 -3.06
N VAL A 155 -12.39 -9.80 -3.82
CA VAL A 155 -10.98 -10.22 -3.86
C VAL A 155 -10.29 -10.12 -2.49
N LEU A 156 -10.78 -9.27 -1.59
CA LEU A 156 -10.25 -9.10 -0.24
C LEU A 156 -10.98 -9.94 0.81
N SER A 157 -11.91 -10.81 0.41
CA SER A 157 -12.80 -11.52 1.36
C SER A 157 -12.07 -12.38 2.39
N GLN A 158 -10.82 -12.79 2.10
CA GLN A 158 -9.97 -13.55 3.02
C GLN A 158 -9.45 -12.70 4.20
N PHE A 159 -9.45 -11.37 4.07
CA PHE A 159 -9.07 -10.44 5.14
C PHE A 159 -10.27 -9.86 5.88
N GLY A 160 -11.49 -10.13 5.39
CA GLY A 160 -12.75 -9.67 5.99
C GLY A 160 -13.69 -9.08 4.95
N ASN A 161 -14.72 -8.37 5.41
CA ASN A 161 -15.71 -7.79 4.51
C ASN A 161 -15.36 -6.33 4.18
N PHE A 162 -15.32 -6.01 2.89
CA PHE A 162 -14.98 -4.69 2.37
C PHE A 162 -16.08 -4.25 1.44
N THR A 163 -16.53 -3.00 1.60
CA THR A 163 -17.48 -2.39 0.67
C THR A 163 -16.93 -1.05 0.22
N VAL A 164 -17.01 -0.80 -1.08
CA VAL A 164 -16.65 0.48 -1.69
C VAL A 164 -17.87 1.11 -2.35
N ARG A 165 -17.77 2.41 -2.61
CA ARG A 165 -18.71 3.19 -3.40
C ARG A 165 -17.96 3.97 -4.47
N GLY A 166 -18.55 4.00 -5.66
CA GLY A 166 -18.19 4.91 -6.75
C GLY A 166 -19.26 5.97 -6.93
N ASN A 167 -19.51 6.34 -8.19
CA ASN A 167 -20.34 7.47 -8.60
C ASN A 167 -20.01 8.73 -7.78
N LEU A 168 -18.72 8.92 -7.50
CA LEU A 168 -18.21 10.01 -6.68
C LEU A 168 -18.11 11.30 -7.51
N ALA A 169 -18.17 12.44 -6.84
CA ALA A 169 -18.08 13.75 -7.49
C ALA A 169 -16.64 14.13 -7.88
N CYS A 170 -15.76 13.14 -8.10
CA CYS A 170 -14.36 13.34 -8.44
C CYS A 170 -13.62 14.19 -7.39
N TYR A 171 -13.43 13.62 -6.19
CA TYR A 171 -12.83 14.36 -5.08
C TYR A 171 -11.32 14.51 -5.28
N ASP A 172 -10.81 15.70 -4.93
CA ASP A 172 -9.43 16.08 -5.22
C ASP A 172 -8.70 16.74 -4.03
N LYS A 173 -9.35 16.73 -2.86
CA LYS A 173 -8.81 17.19 -1.59
C LYS A 173 -8.61 15.97 -0.69
N ALA A 174 -7.38 15.48 -0.62
CA ALA A 174 -7.01 14.36 0.21
C ALA A 174 -6.40 14.83 1.54
N HIS A 175 -6.54 14.00 2.58
CA HIS A 175 -5.90 14.22 3.87
C HIS A 175 -5.40 12.89 4.46
N LEU A 176 -4.16 12.86 4.92
CA LEU A 176 -3.61 11.72 5.64
C LEU A 176 -4.09 11.70 7.09
N VAL A 177 -4.58 10.54 7.51
CA VAL A 177 -5.13 10.31 8.87
C VAL A 177 -4.44 9.14 9.60
N ALA A 178 -3.43 8.54 8.96
CA ALA A 178 -2.49 7.61 9.57
C ALA A 178 -1.09 7.79 8.98
N SER A 179 -0.07 7.26 9.64
CA SER A 179 1.33 7.36 9.22
C SER A 179 2.09 6.05 9.41
N SER A 180 3.21 5.94 8.72
CA SER A 180 4.22 4.89 8.92
C SER A 180 5.57 5.45 8.49
N PRO A 181 6.70 5.05 9.11
CA PRO A 181 8.02 5.43 8.63
C PRO A 181 8.28 5.05 7.16
N ALA A 182 7.60 4.02 6.64
CA ALA A 182 7.71 3.63 5.23
C ALA A 182 6.91 4.52 4.26
N LEU A 183 6.08 5.43 4.80
CA LEU A 183 5.25 6.38 4.07
C LEU A 183 5.72 7.83 4.26
N ASP A 184 6.97 8.03 4.70
CA ASP A 184 7.52 9.29 5.21
C ASP A 184 7.43 10.51 4.27
N SER A 185 7.44 10.29 2.97
CA SER A 185 7.36 11.34 1.94
C SER A 185 5.94 11.56 1.42
N LEU A 186 4.98 10.72 1.83
CA LEU A 186 3.57 10.90 1.50
C LEU A 186 2.98 12.02 2.36
N ASN A 187 2.22 12.91 1.74
CA ASN A 187 1.53 14.01 2.42
C ASN A 187 0.28 14.44 1.62
N ASP A 188 -0.54 15.29 2.21
CA ASP A 188 -1.78 15.80 1.59
C ASP A 188 -1.55 16.44 0.22
N THR A 189 -0.42 17.15 0.02
CA THR A 189 -0.11 17.77 -1.27
C THR A 189 0.21 16.72 -2.32
N ALA A 190 0.91 15.64 -1.95
CA ALA A 190 1.17 14.53 -2.86
C ALA A 190 -0.12 13.82 -3.26
N LEU A 191 -1.15 13.80 -2.41
CA LEU A 191 -2.40 13.08 -2.65
C LEU A 191 -3.55 13.94 -3.21
N SER A 192 -3.34 15.25 -3.39
CA SER A 192 -4.39 16.20 -3.81
C SER A 192 -4.05 16.88 -5.13
N ASN A 193 -5.06 17.52 -5.72
CA ASN A 193 -4.93 18.35 -6.94
C ASN A 193 -4.47 17.56 -8.17
N TRP A 194 -4.92 16.31 -8.30
CA TRP A 194 -4.67 15.47 -9.46
C TRP A 194 -5.69 15.71 -10.58
N GLY A 195 -6.74 16.50 -10.31
CA GLY A 195 -7.93 16.68 -11.14
C GLY A 195 -9.02 15.65 -10.83
N CYS A 196 -8.63 14.50 -10.27
CA CYS A 196 -9.47 13.47 -9.67
C CYS A 196 -8.57 12.59 -8.80
N SER A 197 -8.50 12.82 -7.50
CA SER A 197 -7.61 12.01 -6.63
C SER A 197 -8.29 10.73 -6.15
N VAL A 198 -9.63 10.70 -6.15
CA VAL A 198 -10.44 9.63 -5.58
C VAL A 198 -11.47 9.14 -6.59
N HIS A 199 -11.37 7.87 -6.98
CA HIS A 199 -12.28 7.23 -7.93
C HIS A 199 -13.30 6.31 -7.25
N GLU A 200 -12.90 5.69 -6.14
CA GLU A 200 -13.78 4.91 -5.28
C GLU A 200 -13.34 5.05 -3.82
N ALA A 201 -14.29 4.96 -2.90
CA ALA A 201 -14.05 5.13 -1.48
C ALA A 201 -14.63 3.97 -0.68
N PHE A 202 -13.99 3.59 0.41
CA PHE A 202 -14.42 2.51 1.27
C PHE A 202 -15.56 2.96 2.19
N SER A 203 -16.74 2.37 1.98
CA SER A 203 -17.90 2.53 2.86
C SER A 203 -17.78 1.72 4.15
N SER A 204 -17.09 0.57 4.10
CA SER A 204 -16.80 -0.27 5.28
C SER A 204 -15.60 -1.18 5.04
N TYR A 205 -14.89 -1.52 6.11
CA TYR A 205 -13.76 -2.45 6.14
C TYR A 205 -13.59 -2.98 7.58
N PRO A 206 -12.89 -4.10 7.79
CA PRO A 206 -12.66 -4.66 9.12
C PRO A 206 -11.78 -3.73 9.95
N THR A 207 -12.29 -3.17 11.05
CA THR A 207 -11.52 -2.30 11.96
C THR A 207 -11.07 -3.01 13.24
N THR A 208 -11.32 -4.31 13.34
CA THR A 208 -10.95 -5.15 14.49
C THR A 208 -10.58 -6.55 14.01
N GLY A 209 -9.80 -7.27 14.81
CA GLY A 209 -9.42 -8.65 14.53
C GLY A 209 -7.93 -8.78 14.23
N LYS A 210 -7.54 -9.92 13.64
CA LYS A 210 -6.12 -10.24 13.35
C LYS A 210 -5.55 -9.43 12.18
N THR A 211 -6.40 -9.09 11.23
CA THR A 211 -6.08 -8.21 10.09
C THR A 211 -7.09 -7.06 10.12
N ASP A 212 -6.90 -6.15 11.06
CA ASP A 212 -7.65 -4.90 11.13
C ASP A 212 -7.08 -3.87 10.16
N PHE A 213 -7.95 -2.99 9.69
CA PHE A 213 -7.61 -1.90 8.78
C PHE A 213 -8.00 -0.57 9.39
N GLN A 214 -7.25 0.45 9.00
CA GLN A 214 -7.57 1.84 9.24
C GLN A 214 -7.53 2.62 7.93
N ALA A 215 -8.21 3.76 7.89
CA ALA A 215 -7.96 4.74 6.85
C ALA A 215 -6.51 5.24 6.95
N LEU A 216 -5.82 5.28 5.82
CA LEU A 216 -4.56 5.98 5.65
C LEU A 216 -4.81 7.40 5.11
N ALA A 217 -5.68 7.51 4.11
CA ALA A 217 -6.05 8.78 3.49
C ALA A 217 -7.55 8.85 3.24
N ILE A 218 -8.09 10.06 3.37
CA ILE A 218 -9.50 10.36 3.14
C ILE A 218 -9.68 11.42 2.06
N ALA A 219 -10.81 11.36 1.35
CA ALA A 219 -11.38 12.52 0.67
C ALA A 219 -11.92 13.47 1.75
N GLN A 220 -11.16 14.53 2.05
CA GLN A 220 -11.43 15.43 3.17
C GLN A 220 -12.67 16.28 2.92
N ASP A 221 -13.41 16.56 3.99
CA ASP A 221 -14.64 17.35 4.02
C ASP A 221 -15.79 16.78 3.17
N VAL A 222 -15.67 15.52 2.75
CA VAL A 222 -16.74 14.80 2.06
C VAL A 222 -17.63 14.08 3.07
N GLN A 223 -18.94 14.27 2.92
CA GLN A 223 -19.97 13.62 3.73
C GLN A 223 -20.77 12.63 2.88
N GLY A 224 -21.05 11.47 3.44
CA GLY A 224 -21.78 10.38 2.78
C GLY A 224 -21.52 9.03 3.46
N ASP A 225 -22.15 7.97 2.95
CA ASP A 225 -21.94 6.61 3.45
C ASP A 225 -20.45 6.26 3.46
N GLY A 226 -19.94 5.82 4.61
CA GLY A 226 -18.52 5.56 4.83
C GLY A 226 -17.72 6.69 5.49
N SER A 227 -18.31 7.89 5.62
CA SER A 227 -17.59 9.04 6.17
C SER A 227 -17.32 8.84 7.66
N GLN A 228 -16.13 9.20 8.09
CA GLN A 228 -15.67 9.03 9.46
C GLN A 228 -15.00 10.30 9.97
N THR A 229 -14.99 10.47 11.29
CA THR A 229 -14.20 11.49 11.98
C THR A 229 -12.93 10.85 12.53
N PHE A 230 -11.79 11.49 12.28
CA PHE A 230 -10.47 10.97 12.65
C PHE A 230 -9.90 11.70 13.87
N GLY A 231 -8.82 11.14 14.41
CA GLY A 231 -8.24 11.60 15.67
C GLY A 231 -7.77 13.06 15.66
N ASP A 232 -7.36 13.57 14.49
CA ASP A 232 -6.96 14.96 14.27
C ASP A 232 -8.15 15.92 14.05
N GLY A 233 -9.39 15.42 14.14
CA GLY A 233 -10.62 16.18 13.94
C GLY A 233 -11.07 16.33 12.49
N SER A 234 -10.28 15.82 11.53
CA SER A 234 -10.70 15.78 10.13
C SER A 234 -11.89 14.83 9.93
N VAL A 235 -12.66 15.09 8.88
CA VAL A 235 -13.80 14.25 8.49
C VAL A 235 -13.72 13.98 7.00
N GLY A 236 -14.04 12.77 6.58
CA GLY A 236 -14.05 12.44 5.16
C GLY A 236 -14.28 10.96 4.87
N LEU A 237 -14.27 10.63 3.58
CA LEU A 237 -14.41 9.27 3.08
C LEU A 237 -13.04 8.59 2.93
N PRO A 238 -12.77 7.46 3.59
CA PRO A 238 -11.55 6.69 3.36
C PRO A 238 -11.47 6.22 1.90
N TYR A 239 -10.37 6.49 1.22
CA TYR A 239 -10.12 5.94 -0.12
C TYR A 239 -8.78 5.23 -0.22
N ILE A 240 -7.90 5.42 0.76
CA ILE A 240 -6.74 4.54 0.96
C ILE A 240 -6.87 3.96 2.36
N ILE A 241 -6.87 2.63 2.46
CA ILE A 241 -6.87 1.90 3.73
C ILE A 241 -5.58 1.09 3.87
N SER A 242 -5.21 0.80 5.11
CA SER A 242 -4.02 0.02 5.39
C SER A 242 -4.19 -0.87 6.62
N HIS A 243 -3.47 -1.99 6.63
CA HIS A 243 -3.13 -2.78 7.80
C HIS A 243 -1.65 -2.52 8.13
N GLY A 244 -1.34 -2.12 9.36
CA GLY A 244 0.03 -1.89 9.83
C GLY A 244 0.51 -0.42 9.84
N ALA A 245 -0.25 0.54 9.30
CA ALA A 245 -0.02 1.96 9.57
C ALA A 245 -0.59 2.37 10.95
N THR A 246 -0.26 3.57 11.40
CA THR A 246 -0.54 4.04 12.75
C THR A 246 -1.41 5.31 12.69
N PRO A 247 -2.67 5.31 13.20
CA PRO A 247 -3.58 6.46 13.13
C PRO A 247 -3.06 7.76 13.76
N ALA A 248 -3.46 8.92 13.25
CA ALA A 248 -3.12 10.21 13.86
C ALA A 248 -3.79 10.44 15.23
N ALA A 249 -3.23 11.39 16.00
CA ALA A 249 -3.64 11.80 17.36
C ALA A 249 -3.72 10.68 18.42
N CYS A 250 -4.83 9.93 18.48
CA CYS A 250 -5.14 8.95 19.53
C CYS A 250 -4.71 7.50 19.20
N GLY A 251 -3.69 7.30 18.36
CA GLY A 251 -3.00 6.02 18.16
C GLY A 251 -1.56 6.23 17.67
N ASP A 252 -0.64 6.67 18.52
CA ASP A 252 0.25 7.83 18.33
C ASP A 252 1.44 7.84 17.35
N GLY A 253 1.16 7.70 16.06
CA GLY A 253 1.99 8.21 14.96
C GLY A 253 1.70 9.70 14.63
N ARG A 254 1.69 10.57 15.65
CA ARG A 254 0.84 11.79 15.77
C ARG A 254 1.17 12.97 14.83
N TRP A 255 0.14 13.76 14.50
CA TRP A 255 0.26 15.20 14.24
C TRP A 255 -0.83 15.99 15.00
N ASP A 256 -0.42 16.84 15.96
CA ASP A 256 -1.28 17.76 16.75
C ASP A 256 -0.57 19.16 16.86
N LYS A 257 -1.23 20.33 16.94
CA LYS A 257 -2.48 20.67 17.61
C LYS A 257 -3.38 21.62 16.81
N LEU A 258 -4.68 21.38 17.02
CA LEU A 258 -5.89 22.21 16.85
C LEU A 258 -5.67 23.70 16.56
#